data_AF-A0ABD7TPA1-F1
#
_entry.id   AF-A0ABD7TPA1-F1
#
_cell.length_a   1.000
_cell.length_b   1.000
_cell.length_c   1.000
_cell.angle_alpha   90.00
_cell.angle_beta   90.00
_cell.angle_gamma   90.00
#
_symmetry.space_group_name_H-M   'P 1'
#
loop_
_entity.id
_entity.type
_entity.pdbx_description
1 polymer ?
#
loop_
_entity_poly.entity_id
_entity_poly.type
_entity_poly.pdbx_seq_one_letter_code
_entity_poly.pdbx_strand_id
1 'polypeptide(L)'
;MLFHPSSEHIPFDASLSYFVGIFDIYDREETKGKALARFNPNENRDRETLILEYCLDPFNKLSYRHRYKLIENLLDALNTESFNFHSFFEDDPESYSKMAWDETEIADPRGFFADIYRLANEVWKEDLQKASLEDQSTW
;
A
#
# COMPACT_ATOMS: atom_id res chain seq x y z
N MET A 1 -15.52 5.50 -14.71
CA MET A 1 -15.24 5.17 -13.29
C MET A 1 -14.32 3.95 -13.27
N LEU A 2 -13.18 4.00 -12.56
CA LEU A 2 -12.35 2.81 -12.36
C LEU A 2 -13.07 1.81 -11.43
N PHE A 3 -12.96 0.53 -11.77
CA PHE A 3 -13.47 -0.56 -10.95
C PHE A 3 -12.34 -1.27 -10.22
N HIS A 4 -12.66 -1.95 -9.13
CA HIS A 4 -11.73 -2.78 -8.38
C HIS A 4 -10.92 -3.71 -9.33
N PRO A 5 -9.61 -3.92 -9.12
CA PRO A 5 -8.76 -4.74 -10.01
C PRO A 5 -9.25 -6.16 -10.29
N SER A 6 -10.16 -6.67 -9.46
CA SER A 6 -10.74 -8.03 -9.55
C SER A 6 -12.26 -8.05 -9.69
N SER A 7 -12.92 -6.92 -9.96
CA SER A 7 -14.38 -6.86 -10.12
C SER A 7 -14.77 -5.78 -11.12
N GLU A 8 -15.79 -6.04 -11.94
CA GLU A 8 -16.34 -5.09 -12.91
C GLU A 8 -17.50 -4.24 -12.35
N HIS A 9 -17.85 -4.46 -11.08
CA HIS A 9 -19.05 -3.84 -10.48
C HIS A 9 -18.74 -3.01 -9.22
N ILE A 10 -17.58 -3.24 -8.60
CA ILE A 10 -17.19 -2.55 -7.38
C ILE A 10 -16.33 -1.36 -7.77
N PRO A 11 -16.71 -0.11 -7.44
CA PRO A 11 -15.87 1.06 -7.70
C PRO A 11 -14.50 0.93 -7.02
N PHE A 12 -13.46 1.42 -7.67
CA PHE A 12 -12.13 1.49 -7.07
C PHE A 12 -12.07 2.65 -6.08
N ASP A 13 -11.80 2.36 -4.81
CA ASP A 13 -11.75 3.35 -3.72
C ASP A 13 -10.37 4.02 -3.56
N ALA A 14 -9.35 3.52 -4.27
CA ALA A 14 -7.96 3.96 -4.16
C ALA A 14 -7.44 4.02 -2.71
N SER A 15 -7.93 3.14 -1.82
CA SER A 15 -7.50 3.09 -0.43
C SER A 15 -6.00 2.86 -0.28
N LEU A 16 -5.37 3.47 0.72
CA LEU A 16 -3.95 3.19 1.01
C LEU A 16 -3.73 1.76 1.55
N SER A 17 -4.79 1.04 1.92
CA SER A 17 -4.75 -0.38 2.26
C SER A 17 -4.24 -1.26 1.12
N TYR A 18 -4.31 -0.80 -0.14
CA TYR A 18 -3.70 -1.52 -1.26
C TYR A 18 -2.18 -1.68 -1.14
N PHE A 19 -1.51 -0.81 -0.39
CA PHE A 19 -0.06 -0.90 -0.16
C PHE A 19 0.29 -1.81 1.02
N VAL A 20 -0.44 -1.72 2.12
CA VAL A 20 -0.03 -2.33 3.40
C VAL A 20 -0.92 -3.48 3.86
N GLY A 21 -2.13 -3.64 3.32
CA GLY A 21 -3.01 -4.79 3.63
C GLY A 21 -2.42 -6.12 3.17
N ILE A 22 -1.37 -6.10 2.35
CA ILE A 22 -0.56 -7.28 2.06
C ILE A 22 0.17 -7.80 3.31
N PHE A 23 0.27 -7.04 4.40
CA PHE A 23 0.89 -7.49 5.64
C PHE A 23 -0.09 -8.15 6.62
N ASP A 24 -1.39 -8.18 6.31
CA ASP A 24 -2.35 -8.98 7.04
C ASP A 24 -2.03 -10.47 6.90
N ILE A 25 -1.79 -11.14 8.01
CA ILE A 25 -1.52 -12.57 8.09
C ILE A 25 -2.78 -13.25 8.62
N TYR A 26 -3.36 -14.14 7.83
CA TYR A 26 -4.47 -14.95 8.30
C TYR A 26 -4.00 -15.93 9.36
N ASP A 27 -4.82 -16.20 10.39
CA ASP A 27 -4.47 -17.09 11.52
C ASP A 27 -3.98 -18.49 11.12
N ARG A 28 -4.33 -18.92 9.89
CA ARG A 28 -4.00 -20.25 9.35
C ARG A 28 -2.81 -20.24 8.38
N GLU A 29 -2.17 -19.08 8.19
CA GLU A 29 -1.07 -18.90 7.24
C GLU A 29 0.28 -18.90 7.96
N GLU A 30 0.94 -20.06 8.01
CA GLU A 30 2.21 -20.19 8.74
C GLU A 30 3.46 -19.66 8.00
N THR A 31 3.39 -19.46 6.68
CA THR A 31 4.58 -19.17 5.86
C THR A 31 4.86 -17.67 5.75
N LYS A 32 3.83 -16.87 5.53
CA LYS A 32 3.95 -15.42 5.33
C LYS A 32 4.42 -14.71 6.60
N GLY A 33 3.84 -15.04 7.76
CA GLY A 33 4.30 -14.49 9.04
C GLY A 33 5.78 -14.80 9.32
N LYS A 34 6.25 -16.02 9.02
CA LYS A 34 7.68 -16.40 9.16
C LYS A 34 8.59 -15.67 8.17
N ALA A 35 8.09 -15.31 6.99
CA ALA A 35 8.84 -14.53 6.02
C ALA A 35 8.97 -13.07 6.48
N LEU A 36 7.85 -12.46 6.87
CA LEU A 36 7.78 -11.07 7.32
C LEU A 36 8.55 -10.84 8.62
N ALA A 37 8.53 -11.78 9.57
CA ALA A 37 9.24 -11.70 10.85
C ALA A 37 10.78 -11.59 10.73
N ARG A 38 11.35 -11.74 9.54
CA ARG A 38 12.79 -11.55 9.28
C ARG A 38 13.18 -10.08 9.09
N PHE A 39 12.20 -9.23 8.82
CA PHE A 39 12.41 -7.82 8.53
C PHE A 39 12.10 -6.97 9.77
N ASN A 40 12.79 -5.84 9.88
CA ASN A 40 12.46 -4.76 10.79
C ASN A 40 11.93 -3.55 9.99
N PRO A 41 10.64 -3.21 10.08
CA PRO A 41 10.04 -2.11 9.30
C PRO A 41 10.60 -0.73 9.68
N ASN A 42 11.29 -0.63 10.83
CA ASN A 42 11.95 0.60 11.26
C ASN A 42 13.38 0.72 10.74
N GLU A 43 13.97 -0.35 10.20
CA GLU A 43 15.26 -0.33 9.53
C GLU A 43 15.07 0.02 8.05
N ASN A 44 15.90 0.93 7.52
CA ASN A 44 15.66 1.52 6.20
C ASN A 44 15.78 0.50 5.06
N ARG A 45 16.75 -0.41 5.11
CA ARG A 45 16.95 -1.42 4.04
C ARG A 45 15.84 -2.47 4.05
N ASP A 46 15.47 -2.92 5.23
CA ASP A 46 14.36 -3.87 5.41
C ASP A 46 13.05 -3.22 4.95
N ARG A 47 12.79 -1.96 5.31
CA ARG A 47 11.61 -1.22 4.85
C ARG A 47 11.58 -1.05 3.33
N GLU A 48 12.69 -0.66 2.72
CA GLU A 48 12.79 -0.56 1.26
C GLU A 48 12.51 -1.91 0.58
N THR A 49 13.08 -3.00 1.11
CA THR A 49 12.84 -4.35 0.61
C THR A 49 11.37 -4.74 0.73
N LEU A 50 10.75 -4.48 1.89
CA LEU A 50 9.33 -4.74 2.11
C LEU A 50 8.45 -4.01 1.10
N ILE A 51 8.74 -2.74 0.84
CA ILE A 51 7.97 -1.94 -0.11
C ILE A 51 8.08 -2.51 -1.52
N LEU A 52 9.31 -2.77 -1.98
CA LEU A 52 9.55 -3.25 -3.34
C LEU A 52 8.99 -4.66 -3.58
N GLU A 53 9.12 -5.55 -2.60
CA GLU A 53 8.69 -6.95 -2.75
C GLU A 53 7.20 -7.17 -2.48
N TYR A 54 6.57 -6.36 -1.61
CA TYR A 54 5.21 -6.63 -1.13
C TYR A 54 4.22 -5.49 -1.38
N CYS A 55 4.61 -4.22 -1.27
CA CYS A 55 3.65 -3.11 -1.32
C CYS A 55 3.28 -2.68 -2.74
N LEU A 56 4.22 -2.78 -3.69
CA LEU A 56 4.06 -2.23 -5.04
C LEU A 56 3.40 -3.22 -6.03
N ASP A 57 2.21 -3.72 -5.67
CA ASP A 57 1.40 -4.63 -6.50
C ASP A 57 2.14 -5.94 -6.87
N PRO A 58 2.48 -6.78 -5.87
CA PRO A 58 3.32 -7.97 -6.07
C PRO A 58 2.69 -9.02 -6.99
N PHE A 59 1.37 -8.93 -7.19
CA PHE A 59 0.61 -9.82 -8.07
C PHE A 59 0.29 -9.21 -9.44
N ASN A 60 0.81 -8.02 -9.76
CA ASN A 60 0.59 -7.30 -11.02
C ASN A 60 -0.89 -7.18 -11.42
N LYS A 61 -1.76 -6.89 -10.46
CA LYS A 61 -3.21 -6.75 -10.67
C LYS A 61 -3.62 -5.33 -11.03
N LEU A 62 -2.82 -4.33 -10.65
CA LEU A 62 -3.14 -2.93 -10.87
C LEU A 62 -2.74 -2.51 -12.28
N SER A 63 -3.69 -1.96 -13.04
CA SER A 63 -3.35 -1.24 -14.26
C SER A 63 -2.68 0.11 -13.95
N TYR A 64 -2.01 0.72 -14.94
CA TYR A 64 -1.39 2.03 -14.81
C TYR A 64 -2.34 3.13 -14.28
N ARG A 65 -3.64 3.06 -14.61
CA ARG A 65 -4.66 4.01 -14.08
C ARG A 65 -4.91 3.82 -12.59
N HIS A 66 -4.93 2.58 -12.11
CA HIS A 66 -5.06 2.28 -10.68
C HIS A 66 -3.83 2.78 -9.92
N ARG A 67 -2.63 2.48 -10.43
CA ARG A 67 -1.36 2.96 -9.87
C ARG A 67 -1.34 4.47 -9.75
N TYR A 68 -1.79 5.18 -10.78
CA TYR A 68 -1.92 6.63 -10.76
C TYR A 68 -2.87 7.12 -9.66
N LYS A 69 -4.08 6.57 -9.56
CA LYS A 69 -5.05 6.97 -8.53
C LYS A 69 -4.58 6.68 -7.11
N LEU A 70 -3.85 5.59 -6.89
CA LEU A 70 -3.24 5.32 -5.58
C LEU A 70 -2.17 6.35 -5.22
N ILE A 71 -1.31 6.72 -6.18
CA ILE A 71 -0.25 7.71 -5.94
C ILE A 71 -0.79 9.11 -5.73
N GLU A 72 -1.86 9.48 -6.44
CA GLU A 72 -2.60 10.72 -6.23
C GLU A 72 -3.17 10.76 -4.80
N ASN A 73 -3.92 9.72 -4.38
CA ASN A 73 -4.50 9.67 -3.03
C ASN A 73 -3.42 9.63 -1.92
N LEU A 74 -2.31 8.91 -2.17
CA LEU A 74 -1.19 8.87 -1.24
C LEU A 74 -0.51 10.24 -1.07
N LEU A 75 -0.32 10.99 -2.16
CA LEU A 75 0.21 12.35 -2.10
C LEU A 75 -0.72 13.28 -1.32
N ASP A 76 -2.03 13.19 -1.54
CA ASP A 76 -3.02 13.99 -0.83
C ASP A 76 -3.03 13.68 0.68
N ALA A 77 -2.95 12.40 1.05
CA ALA A 77 -2.81 11.97 2.44
C ALA A 77 -1.50 12.46 3.07
N LEU A 78 -0.37 12.40 2.35
CA LEU A 78 0.91 12.89 2.82
C LEU A 78 0.92 14.43 3.00
N ASN A 79 0.20 15.16 2.17
CA ASN A 79 0.06 16.62 2.29
C ASN A 79 -0.96 17.05 3.37
N THR A 80 -1.78 16.13 3.86
CA THR A 80 -2.75 16.39 4.92
C THR A 80 -2.11 16.14 6.29
N GLU A 81 -1.79 17.21 7.03
CA GLU A 81 -1.07 17.14 8.31
C GLU A 81 -1.77 16.23 9.34
N SER A 82 -3.10 16.30 9.43
CA SER A 82 -3.92 15.53 10.38
C SER A 82 -4.30 14.13 9.91
N PHE A 83 -3.79 13.66 8.77
CA PHE A 83 -4.11 12.33 8.27
C PHE A 83 -3.51 11.25 9.19
N ASN A 84 -4.36 10.31 9.64
CA ASN A 84 -3.95 9.26 10.56
C ASN A 84 -3.41 8.06 9.78
N PHE A 85 -2.09 7.96 9.65
CA PHE A 85 -1.45 6.78 9.03
C PHE A 85 -1.38 5.57 9.98
N HIS A 86 -1.52 5.75 11.29
CA HIS A 86 -1.49 4.64 12.24
C HIS A 86 -2.67 3.69 12.03
N SER A 87 -3.83 4.18 11.60
CA SER A 87 -5.03 3.35 11.43
C SER A 87 -4.92 2.27 10.36
N PHE A 88 -3.87 2.30 9.52
CA PHE A 88 -3.60 1.24 8.54
C PHE A 88 -2.78 0.07 9.12
N PHE A 89 -2.29 0.19 10.35
CA PHE A 89 -1.55 -0.83 11.08
C PHE A 89 -2.28 -1.28 12.35
N GLU A 90 -3.45 -0.71 12.65
CA GLU A 90 -4.27 -1.11 13.78
C GLU A 90 -4.80 -2.54 13.59
N ASP A 91 -4.51 -3.41 14.55
CA ASP A 91 -5.08 -4.75 14.59
C ASP A 91 -6.54 -4.69 15.08
N ASP A 92 -7.46 -5.34 14.35
CA ASP A 92 -8.81 -5.59 14.83
C ASP A 92 -8.83 -6.89 15.66
N PRO A 93 -9.05 -6.84 16.99
CA PRO A 93 -9.04 -8.02 17.85
C PRO A 93 -10.14 -9.05 17.52
N GLU A 94 -11.17 -8.64 16.77
CA GLU A 94 -12.26 -9.52 16.33
C GLU A 94 -12.01 -10.11 14.92
N SER A 95 -10.94 -9.68 14.24
CA SER A 95 -10.56 -10.21 12.93
C SER A 95 -9.91 -11.60 13.05
N TYR A 96 -10.05 -12.41 11.98
CA TYR A 96 -9.34 -13.68 11.80
C TYR A 96 -7.98 -13.50 11.09
N SER A 97 -7.45 -12.29 11.12
CA SER A 97 -6.15 -11.90 10.62
C SER A 97 -5.45 -10.99 11.61
N LYS A 98 -4.13 -11.02 11.58
CA LYS A 98 -3.26 -10.16 12.36
C LYS A 98 -2.25 -9.47 11.45
N MET A 99 -2.04 -8.18 11.61
CA MET A 99 -0.95 -7.47 10.96
C MET A 99 0.41 -8.03 11.40
N ALA A 100 1.35 -8.05 10.46
CA ALA A 100 2.72 -8.49 10.72
C ALA A 100 3.44 -7.60 11.74
N TRP A 101 3.08 -6.32 11.76
CA TRP A 101 3.51 -5.32 12.73
C TRP A 101 2.33 -4.43 13.04
N ASP A 102 1.99 -4.31 14.32
CA ASP A 102 0.88 -3.45 14.76
C ASP A 102 1.29 -1.96 14.82
N GLU A 103 0.34 -1.09 15.16
CA GLU A 103 0.53 0.35 15.21
C GLU A 103 1.59 0.81 16.22
N THR A 104 1.98 -0.04 17.16
CA THR A 104 3.02 0.21 18.17
C THR A 104 4.41 -0.24 17.71
N GLU A 105 4.47 -1.13 16.72
CA GLU A 105 5.71 -1.68 16.17
C GLU A 105 6.24 -0.85 14.97
N ILE A 106 5.41 -0.01 14.37
CA ILE A 106 5.80 0.96 13.32
C ILE A 106 6.03 2.34 13.94
N ALA A 107 7.30 2.74 14.08
CA ALA A 107 7.67 3.99 14.77
C ALA A 107 7.29 5.26 13.99
N ASP A 108 7.28 5.19 12.66
CA ASP A 108 6.90 6.31 11.78
C ASP A 108 6.05 5.82 10.59
N PRO A 109 4.73 5.62 10.79
CA PRO A 109 3.84 5.17 9.71
C PRO A 109 3.79 6.15 8.55
N ARG A 110 3.81 7.46 8.83
CA ARG A 110 3.83 8.50 7.79
C ARG A 110 5.11 8.39 6.96
N GLY A 111 6.26 8.20 7.60
CA GLY A 111 7.54 7.94 6.93
C GLY A 111 7.52 6.67 6.08
N PHE A 112 6.89 5.60 6.56
CA PHE A 112 6.70 4.37 5.77
C PHE A 112 5.93 4.64 4.48
N PHE A 113 4.81 5.38 4.56
CA PHE A 113 4.02 5.77 3.40
C PHE A 113 4.74 6.79 2.49
N ALA A 114 5.60 7.66 3.04
CA ALA A 114 6.44 8.54 2.25
C ALA A 114 7.50 7.75 1.44
N ASP A 115 8.08 6.70 2.04
CA ASP A 115 8.99 5.79 1.34
C ASP A 115 8.26 4.99 0.24
N ILE A 116 7.02 4.55 0.49
CA ILE A 116 6.17 3.96 -0.56
C ILE A 116 5.99 4.94 -1.72
N TYR A 117 5.61 6.19 -1.43
CA TYR A 117 5.41 7.20 -2.45
C TYR A 117 6.67 7.40 -3.30
N ARG A 118 7.83 7.54 -2.66
CA ARG A 118 9.12 7.70 -3.34
C ARG A 118 9.42 6.52 -4.26
N LEU A 119 9.40 5.30 -3.72
CA LEU A 119 9.75 4.08 -4.47
C LEU A 119 8.74 3.78 -5.59
N ALA A 120 7.45 4.00 -5.35
CA ALA A 120 6.43 3.82 -6.37
C ALA A 120 6.57 4.81 -7.53
N ASN A 121 6.96 6.06 -7.28
CA ASN A 121 7.24 7.03 -8.35
C ASN A 121 8.46 6.64 -9.19
N GLU A 122 9.42 5.90 -8.63
CA GLU A 122 10.56 5.34 -9.36
C GLU A 122 10.15 4.11 -10.17
N VAL A 123 9.49 3.13 -9.53
CA VAL A 123 9.13 1.82 -10.12
C VAL A 123 8.01 1.95 -11.15
N TRP A 124 6.99 2.77 -10.89
CA TRP A 124 5.84 2.98 -11.78
C TRP A 124 5.99 4.20 -12.69
N LYS A 125 7.20 4.77 -12.82
CA LYS A 125 7.44 6.02 -13.56
C LYS A 125 6.77 6.07 -14.93
N GLU A 126 6.95 5.03 -15.74
CA GLU A 126 6.38 4.96 -17.10
C GLU A 126 4.86 4.87 -17.09
N ASP A 127 4.30 4.11 -16.15
CA ASP A 127 2.85 3.98 -15.96
C ASP A 127 2.21 5.30 -15.53
N LEU A 128 2.83 5.99 -14.56
CA LEU A 128 2.38 7.29 -14.07
C LEU A 128 2.47 8.35 -15.17
N GLN A 129 3.57 8.36 -15.93
CA GLN A 129 3.71 9.25 -17.08
C GLN A 129 2.61 8.99 -18.10
N LYS A 130 2.35 7.72 -18.46
CA LYS A 130 1.29 7.36 -19.40
C LYS A 130 -0.08 7.82 -18.91
N ALA A 131 -0.42 7.53 -17.66
CA ALA A 131 -1.71 7.94 -17.07
C ALA A 131 -1.87 9.47 -17.00
N SER A 132 -0.78 10.20 -16.75
CA SER A 132 -0.83 11.68 -16.68
C SER A 132 -1.19 12.35 -18.02
N LEU A 133 -0.99 11.66 -19.15
CA LEU A 133 -1.31 12.17 -20.49
C LEU A 133 -2.76 11.92 -20.91
N GLU A 134 -3.51 11.13 -20.13
CA GLU A 134 -4.93 10.87 -20.39
C GLU A 134 -5.82 11.89 -19.69
N ASP A 135 -7.10 11.93 -20.06
CA ASP A 135 -8.11 12.66 -19.30
C ASP A 135 -8.62 11.81 -18.14
N GLN A 136 -8.13 12.07 -16.93
CA GLN A 136 -8.47 11.30 -15.73
C GLN A 136 -9.95 11.38 -15.35
N SER A 137 -10.68 12.38 -15.83
CA SER A 137 -12.13 12.52 -15.55
C SER A 137 -12.98 11.48 -16.30
N THR A 138 -12.41 10.86 -17.34
CA THR A 138 -13.07 9.84 -18.16
C THR A 138 -12.91 8.42 -17.64
N TRP A 139 -12.00 8.24 -16.68
CA TRP A 139 -11.64 6.93 -16.14
C TRP A 139 -12.75 6.33 -15.32
#